data_AF-A0A432DZA9-F1
#
_entry.id   AF-A0A432DZA9-F1
#
_cell.length_a   1.000
_cell.length_b   1.000
_cell.length_c   1.000
_cell.angle_alpha   90.00
_cell.angle_beta   90.00
_cell.angle_gamma   90.00
#
_symmetry.space_group_name_H-M   'P 1'
#
loop_
_entity.id
_entity.type
_entity.pdbx_description
1 polymer ?
#
loop_
_entity_poly.entity_id
_entity_poly.type
_entity_poly.pdbx_seq_one_letter_code
_entity_poly.pdbx_strand_id
1 'polypeptide(L)'
;MTVDESDRNKRKTFTAYKGPFSISKTTEVHAYSEEMVRKFCNHGRFNRRPNYWDINILSKATPQYTANGKLALIDGIRGEVNWRKGEWHGYQGQNFEAIIDFKSPQHITKLSSAYFRQ
;
A
#
# COMPACT_ATOMS: atom_id res chain seq x y z
N MET A 1 -14.73 -11.92 -3.37
CA MET A 1 -15.63 -10.76 -3.16
C MET A 1 -14.77 -9.51 -3.11
N THR A 2 -15.19 -8.44 -3.76
CA THR A 2 -14.52 -7.13 -3.69
C THR A 2 -15.43 -6.14 -2.98
N VAL A 3 -14.90 -5.34 -2.07
CA VAL A 3 -15.64 -4.31 -1.32
C VAL A 3 -14.91 -2.98 -1.52
N ASP A 4 -15.62 -1.96 -1.98
CA ASP A 4 -15.12 -0.60 -2.08
C ASP A 4 -16.02 0.39 -1.32
N GLU A 5 -15.66 1.69 -1.29
CA GLU A 5 -16.43 2.73 -0.58
C GLU A 5 -17.89 2.85 -1.06
N SER A 6 -18.19 2.48 -2.31
CA SER A 6 -19.55 2.51 -2.85
C SER A 6 -20.42 1.33 -2.41
N ASP A 7 -19.83 0.37 -1.70
CA ASP A 7 -20.49 -0.84 -1.20
C ASP A 7 -20.88 -0.74 0.28
N ARG A 8 -20.70 0.43 0.92
CA ARG A 8 -20.87 0.62 2.38
C ARG A 8 -22.21 0.12 2.95
N ASN A 9 -23.25 -0.03 2.11
CA ASN A 9 -24.57 -0.55 2.46
C ASN A 9 -25.11 -1.63 1.50
N LYS A 10 -24.25 -2.33 0.75
CA LYS A 10 -24.68 -3.37 -0.20
C LYS A 10 -24.32 -4.77 0.31
N ARG A 11 -25.29 -5.69 0.31
CA ARG A 11 -24.99 -7.12 0.53
C ARG A 11 -24.24 -7.64 -0.68
N LYS A 12 -23.00 -8.09 -0.48
CA LYS A 12 -22.19 -8.75 -1.50
C LYS A 12 -22.08 -10.24 -1.23
N THR A 13 -22.20 -11.01 -2.30
CA THR A 13 -22.02 -12.45 -2.31
C THR A 13 -20.67 -12.77 -2.93
N PHE A 14 -20.08 -13.90 -2.52
CA PHE A 14 -18.87 -14.37 -3.17
C PHE A 14 -19.18 -14.92 -4.56
N THR A 15 -18.31 -14.57 -5.50
CA THR A 15 -18.33 -15.08 -6.87
C THR A 15 -17.14 -16.01 -7.05
N ALA A 16 -17.35 -17.14 -7.73
CA ALA A 16 -16.29 -18.07 -8.07
C ALA A 16 -15.19 -17.36 -8.88
N TYR A 17 -13.92 -17.63 -8.54
CA TYR A 17 -12.77 -17.10 -9.28
C TYR A 17 -12.68 -17.80 -10.64
N LYS A 18 -12.84 -17.03 -11.73
CA LYS A 18 -12.79 -17.55 -13.11
C LYS A 18 -11.47 -17.23 -13.83
N GLY A 19 -10.64 -16.37 -13.24
CA GLY A 19 -9.40 -15.87 -13.83
C GLY A 19 -9.04 -14.49 -13.27
N PRO A 20 -7.89 -13.92 -13.71
CA PRO A 20 -7.41 -12.64 -13.25
C PRO A 20 -8.44 -11.52 -13.50
N PHE A 21 -8.55 -10.58 -12.56
CA PHE A 21 -9.42 -9.41 -12.68
C PHE A 21 -8.67 -8.15 -12.28
N SER A 22 -9.10 -7.00 -12.81
CA SER A 22 -8.50 -5.70 -12.51
C SER A 22 -9.34 -4.93 -11.49
N ILE A 23 -8.66 -4.22 -10.60
CA ILE A 23 -9.25 -3.26 -9.66
C ILE A 23 -8.76 -1.85 -10.01
N SER A 24 -9.66 -0.89 -10.09
CA SER A 24 -9.36 0.49 -10.49
C SER A 24 -9.51 1.51 -9.34
N LYS A 25 -10.02 1.06 -8.19
CA LYS A 25 -10.27 1.86 -6.99
C LYS A 25 -9.62 1.19 -5.78
N THR A 26 -9.58 1.92 -4.66
CA THR A 26 -9.22 1.33 -3.38
C THR A 26 -10.26 0.27 -3.02
N THR A 27 -9.83 -0.97 -2.91
CA THR A 27 -10.70 -2.13 -2.80
C THR A 27 -10.14 -3.12 -1.79
N GLU A 28 -11.00 -3.62 -0.91
CA GLU A 28 -10.71 -4.78 -0.08
C GLU A 28 -11.18 -6.05 -0.80
N VAL A 29 -10.27 -7.00 -0.96
CA VAL A 29 -10.54 -8.27 -1.63
C VAL A 29 -10.60 -9.35 -0.56
N HIS A 30 -11.75 -9.99 -0.45
CA HIS A 30 -11.94 -11.19 0.37
C HIS A 30 -11.97 -12.42 -0.53
N ALA A 31 -11.16 -13.41 -0.19
CA ALA A 31 -11.11 -14.70 -0.87
C ALA A 31 -11.26 -15.81 0.17
N TYR A 32 -11.98 -16.86 -0.18
CA TYR A 32 -11.98 -18.07 0.61
C TYR A 32 -11.82 -19.28 -0.29
N SER A 33 -11.20 -20.32 0.26
CA SER A 33 -11.26 -21.67 -0.28
C SER A 33 -12.20 -22.49 0.58
N GLU A 34 -13.02 -23.30 -0.06
CA GLU A 34 -13.91 -24.26 0.60
C GLU A 34 -13.48 -25.65 0.16
N GLU A 35 -12.71 -26.31 1.02
CA GLU A 35 -12.58 -27.76 0.99
C GLU A 35 -13.59 -28.35 1.99
N MET A 36 -14.01 -29.59 1.74
CA MET A 36 -15.11 -30.31 2.40
C MET A 36 -15.19 -30.20 3.95
N VAL A 37 -14.08 -29.83 4.62
CA VAL A 37 -13.96 -29.75 6.09
C VAL A 37 -13.46 -28.37 6.59
N ARG A 38 -12.91 -27.51 5.74
CA ARG A 38 -12.26 -26.25 6.19
C ARG A 38 -12.54 -25.07 5.25
N LYS A 39 -12.92 -23.96 5.88
CA LYS A 39 -13.07 -22.65 5.24
C LYS A 39 -11.93 -21.75 5.70
N PHE A 40 -11.03 -21.41 4.79
CA PHE A 40 -9.99 -20.41 5.03
C PHE A 40 -10.39 -19.11 4.35
N CYS A 41 -10.63 -18.05 5.12
CA CYS A 41 -10.94 -16.72 4.60
C CYS A 41 -9.71 -15.83 4.75
N ASN A 42 -9.21 -15.31 3.64
CA ASN A 42 -8.13 -14.33 3.58
C ASN A 42 -8.66 -13.03 3.00
N HIS A 43 -8.13 -11.91 3.47
CA HIS A 43 -8.43 -10.60 2.91
C HIS A 43 -7.15 -9.82 2.63
N GLY A 44 -7.20 -8.98 1.61
CA GLY A 44 -6.12 -8.07 1.25
C GLY A 44 -6.69 -6.71 0.86
N ARG A 45 -6.07 -5.65 1.37
CA ARG A 45 -6.45 -4.27 1.05
C ARG A 45 -5.55 -3.73 -0.03
N PHE A 46 -6.14 -3.26 -1.12
CA PHE A 46 -5.44 -2.67 -2.25
C PHE A 46 -5.79 -1.19 -2.32
N ASN A 47 -4.82 -0.33 -2.04
CA ASN A 47 -5.03 1.11 -2.05
C ASN A 47 -4.69 1.67 -3.44
N ARG A 48 -5.63 2.43 -4.04
CA ARG A 48 -5.32 3.18 -5.26
C ARG A 48 -4.37 4.31 -4.90
N ARG A 49 -3.25 4.39 -5.60
CA ARG A 49 -2.31 5.49 -5.41
C ARG A 49 -3.03 6.83 -5.67
N PRO A 50 -2.83 7.83 -4.81
CA PRO A 50 -3.49 9.12 -4.96
C PRO A 50 -2.92 9.93 -6.13
N ASN A 51 -1.74 9.56 -6.63
CA ASN A 51 -1.00 10.31 -7.63
C ASN A 51 -0.18 9.37 -8.54
N TYR A 52 0.29 9.95 -9.65
CA TYR A 52 1.21 9.33 -10.60
C TYR A 52 2.63 9.84 -10.40
N TRP A 53 2.97 10.27 -9.18
CA TRP A 53 4.30 10.77 -8.88
C TRP A 53 5.32 9.65 -8.98
N ASP A 54 6.55 10.04 -9.31
CA ASP A 54 7.71 9.17 -9.21
C ASP A 54 8.64 9.69 -8.11
N ILE A 55 9.47 8.80 -7.59
CA ILE A 55 10.47 9.13 -6.59
C ILE A 55 11.80 8.49 -6.98
N ASN A 56 12.86 9.29 -6.88
CA ASN A 56 14.23 8.83 -6.94
C ASN A 56 14.84 8.96 -5.56
N ILE A 57 15.21 7.84 -4.93
CA ILE A 57 15.84 7.83 -3.61
C ILE A 57 17.34 7.87 -3.83
N LEU A 58 17.99 8.93 -3.35
CA LEU A 58 19.44 9.11 -3.47
C LEU A 58 20.19 8.38 -2.35
N SER A 59 19.55 8.20 -1.19
CA SER A 59 20.09 7.46 -0.06
C SER A 59 20.00 5.94 -0.22
N LYS A 60 20.88 5.21 0.46
CA LYS A 60 20.90 3.74 0.42
C LYS A 60 20.06 3.16 1.57
N ALA A 61 18.87 2.66 1.26
CA ALA A 61 18.05 1.94 2.24
C ALA A 61 18.74 0.64 2.69
N THR A 62 18.59 0.28 3.96
CA THR A 62 19.05 -1.01 4.48
C THR A 62 18.25 -2.12 3.80
N PRO A 63 18.88 -3.19 3.27
CA PRO A 63 18.18 -4.23 2.50
C PRO A 63 17.02 -4.92 3.24
N GLN A 64 17.11 -4.98 4.57
CA GLN A 64 16.08 -5.56 5.44
C GLN A 64 14.86 -4.63 5.64
N TYR A 65 14.96 -3.36 5.23
CA TYR A 65 13.97 -2.31 5.43
C TYR A 65 13.80 -1.45 4.17
N THR A 66 13.42 -2.09 3.06
CA THR A 66 13.14 -1.45 1.77
C THR A 66 11.64 -1.33 1.46
N ALA A 67 10.80 -1.74 2.42
CA ALA A 67 9.37 -1.95 2.27
C ALA A 67 9.00 -2.66 0.95
N ASN A 68 7.90 -2.26 0.31
CA ASN A 68 7.51 -2.72 -1.02
C ASN A 68 8.21 -1.92 -2.14
N GLY A 69 9.44 -1.46 -1.90
CA GLY A 69 10.25 -0.67 -2.82
C GLY A 69 9.98 0.83 -2.75
N LYS A 70 10.65 1.58 -3.64
CA LYS A 70 10.72 3.06 -3.57
C LYS A 70 9.36 3.77 -3.51
N LEU A 71 8.34 3.19 -4.15
CA LEU A 71 7.01 3.79 -4.24
C LEU A 71 6.27 3.80 -2.89
N ALA A 72 6.69 2.98 -1.93
CA ALA A 72 6.09 2.94 -0.58
C ALA A 72 6.19 4.30 0.14
N LEU A 73 7.16 5.15 -0.22
CA LEU A 73 7.29 6.50 0.35
C LEU A 73 6.24 7.50 -0.17
N ILE A 74 5.55 7.18 -1.27
CA ILE A 74 4.61 8.07 -1.97
C ILE A 74 3.29 7.37 -2.34
N ASP A 75 3.00 6.20 -1.77
CA ASP A 75 1.77 5.45 -2.04
C ASP A 75 0.58 5.91 -1.18
N GLY A 76 0.83 6.72 -0.16
CA GLY A 76 -0.16 7.25 0.77
C GLY A 76 -0.49 6.33 1.95
N ILE A 77 0.19 5.19 2.08
CA ILE A 77 0.05 4.27 3.21
C ILE A 77 1.00 4.72 4.32
N ARG A 78 0.49 4.78 5.56
CA ARG A 78 1.31 5.04 6.74
C ARG A 78 1.64 3.72 7.40
N GLY A 79 2.92 3.51 7.72
CA GLY A 79 3.34 2.34 8.45
C GLY A 79 2.68 2.25 9.84
N GLU A 80 2.30 1.04 10.22
CA GLU A 80 1.78 0.76 11.56
C GLU A 80 2.91 0.69 12.62
N VAL A 81 2.51 0.68 13.91
CA VAL A 81 3.41 0.53 15.06
C VAL A 81 4.22 -0.76 14.98
N ASN A 82 3.64 -1.83 14.41
CA ASN A 82 4.37 -3.07 14.18
C ASN A 82 5.27 -2.94 12.94
N TRP A 83 6.47 -2.41 13.15
CA TRP A 83 7.47 -2.20 12.09
C TRP A 83 7.88 -3.48 11.35
N ARG A 84 7.69 -4.67 11.95
CA ARG A 84 8.00 -5.96 11.31
C ARG A 84 7.07 -6.28 10.13
N LYS A 85 5.98 -5.53 9.95
CA LYS A 85 5.10 -5.63 8.78
C LYS A 85 5.76 -5.13 7.48
N GLY A 86 6.94 -4.50 7.57
CA GLY A 86 7.73 -4.13 6.40
C GLY A 86 7.18 -2.89 5.68
N GLU A 87 6.48 -2.01 6.38
CA GLU A 87 5.93 -0.78 5.79
C GLU A 87 6.88 0.42 5.92
N TRP A 88 8.06 0.21 6.50
CA TRP A 88 9.03 1.25 6.81
C TRP A 88 10.31 1.10 5.99
N HIS A 89 10.85 2.24 5.56
CA HIS A 89 12.21 2.32 5.05
C HIS A 89 13.19 2.60 6.17
N GLY A 90 14.30 1.86 6.21
CA GLY A 90 15.37 2.03 7.18
C GLY A 90 16.59 2.71 6.55
N TYR A 91 17.04 3.81 7.17
CA TYR A 91 18.27 4.51 6.80
C TYR A 91 19.13 4.67 8.05
N GLN A 92 20.37 4.18 8.01
CA GLN A 92 21.30 4.21 9.13
C GLN A 92 22.61 4.89 8.73
N GLY A 93 23.13 5.75 9.61
CA GLY A 93 24.43 6.40 9.44
C GLY A 93 24.52 7.38 8.27
N GLN A 94 23.39 7.84 7.73
CA GLN A 94 23.31 8.72 6.57
C GLN A 94 22.05 9.60 6.63
N ASN A 95 22.06 10.70 5.88
CA ASN A 95 20.85 11.48 5.64
C ASN A 95 19.91 10.75 4.68
N PHE A 96 18.60 10.96 4.85
CA PHE A 96 17.61 10.56 3.86
C PHE A 96 17.40 11.69 2.85
N GLU A 97 17.65 11.38 1.58
CA GLU A 97 17.52 12.29 0.44
C GLU A 97 16.75 11.59 -0.69
N ALA A 98 15.75 12.29 -1.21
CA ALA A 98 14.95 11.82 -2.33
C ALA A 98 14.40 12.99 -3.15
N ILE A 99 14.22 12.75 -4.44
CA ILE A 99 13.60 13.68 -5.38
C ILE A 99 12.25 13.10 -5.78
N ILE A 100 11.18 13.86 -5.57
CA ILE A 100 9.83 13.49 -6.01
C ILE A 100 9.50 14.28 -7.27
N ASP A 101 9.16 13.57 -8.34
CA ASP A 101 8.68 14.16 -9.59
C ASP A 101 7.15 14.08 -9.63
N PHE A 102 6.51 15.26 -9.58
CA PHE A 102 5.06 15.39 -9.59
C PHE A 102 4.42 15.21 -10.97
N LYS A 103 5.21 15.11 -12.04
CA LYS A 103 4.79 14.98 -13.45
C LYS A 103 3.94 16.14 -14.00
N SER A 104 3.58 17.10 -13.16
CA SER A 104 2.82 18.31 -13.48
C SER A 104 3.10 19.37 -12.42
N PRO A 105 3.00 20.68 -12.74
CA PRO A 105 3.08 21.74 -11.74
C PRO A 105 2.00 21.55 -10.67
N GLN A 106 2.40 21.58 -9.40
CA GLN A 106 1.53 21.40 -8.24
C GLN A 106 1.76 22.55 -7.25
N HIS A 107 0.69 23.10 -6.70
CA HIS A 107 0.80 24.05 -5.59
C HIS A 107 0.91 23.27 -4.27
N ILE A 108 2.06 23.37 -3.61
CA ILE A 108 2.35 22.61 -2.39
C ILE A 108 2.12 23.52 -1.19
N THR A 109 1.15 23.17 -0.34
CA THR A 109 0.85 23.92 0.89
C THR A 109 1.36 23.22 2.15
N LYS A 110 1.62 21.91 2.08
CA LYS A 110 2.03 21.09 3.22
C LYS A 110 2.89 19.92 2.78
N LEU A 111 3.97 19.70 3.53
CA LEU A 111 4.77 18.49 3.49
C LEU A 111 4.73 17.86 4.89
N SER A 112 4.54 16.53 4.95
CA SER A 112 4.56 15.79 6.21
C SER A 112 5.23 14.45 6.03
N SER A 113 6.03 14.06 7.01
CA SER A 113 6.67 12.75 7.11
C SER A 113 6.31 12.11 8.45
N ALA A 114 6.34 10.78 8.48
CA ALA A 114 6.20 10.00 9.71
C ALA A 114 7.50 9.24 9.95
N TYR A 115 7.85 9.06 11.21
CA TYR A 115 9.07 8.37 11.62
C TYR A 115 8.73 7.36 12.71
N PHE A 116 9.40 6.22 12.68
CA PHE A 116 9.36 5.23 13.76
C PHE A 116 10.65 5.34 14.58
N ARG A 117 10.51 5.51 15.89
CA ARG A 117 11.62 5.53 16.86
C ARG A 117 11.32 4.51 17.96
N GLN A 118 12.32 3.71 18.32
CA GLN A 118 12.27 2.80 19.46
C GLN A 118 12.90 3.46 20.69
#